data_AF-A0A0C3HFN9-F1
#
_entry.id   AF-A0A0C3HFN9-F1
#
_cell.length_a   1.000
_cell.length_b   1.000
_cell.length_c   1.000
_cell.angle_alpha   90.00
_cell.angle_beta   90.00
_cell.angle_gamma   90.00
#
_symmetry.space_group_name_H-M   'P 1'
#
loop_
_entity.id
_entity.type
_entity.pdbx_description
1 polymer ?
#
loop_
_entity_poly.entity_id
_entity_poly.type
_entity_poly.pdbx_seq_one_letter_code
_entity_poly.pdbx_strand_id
1 'polypeptide(L)' 'IMCNGQTFSVGLNLMDALEEIGNSGYQGYIWIDAICINQQDMDERHSQVILMGDIYAFASEVIVWLGKD' A
#
# COMPACT_ATOMS: atom_id res chain seq x y z
N ILE A 1 -10.81 -3.19 -3.19
CA ILE A 1 -10.88 -1.71 -3.13
C ILE A 1 -10.95 -1.11 -4.52
N MET A 2 -11.42 0.13 -4.68
CA MET A 2 -11.39 0.86 -5.95
C MET A 2 -10.27 1.90 -5.91
N CYS A 3 -9.38 1.90 -6.91
CA CYS A 3 -8.30 2.87 -7.06
C CYS A 3 -8.23 3.31 -8.53
N ASN A 4 -8.30 4.62 -8.79
CA ASN A 4 -8.28 5.18 -10.15
C ASN A 4 -9.26 4.53 -11.14
N GLY A 5 -10.46 4.15 -10.66
CA GLY A 5 -11.49 3.50 -11.47
C GLY A 5 -11.27 2.00 -11.75
N GLN A 6 -10.21 1.40 -11.19
CA GLN A 6 -9.94 -0.03 -11.26
C GLN A 6 -10.20 -0.71 -9.92
N THR A 7 -10.68 -1.95 -9.98
CA THR A 7 -10.91 -2.77 -8.79
C THR A 7 -9.68 -3.60 -8.47
N PHE A 8 -9.15 -3.43 -7.27
CA PHE A 8 -8.03 -4.21 -6.73
C PHE A 8 -8.54 -5.20 -5.69
N SER A 9 -8.16 -6.47 -5.86
CA SER A 9 -8.36 -7.50 -4.83
C SER A 9 -7.24 -7.40 -3.81
N VAL A 10 -7.58 -7.31 -2.53
CA VAL A 10 -6.63 -7.20 -1.41
C VAL A 10 -7.00 -8.21 -0.34
N GLY A 11 -6.01 -8.68 0.42
CA GLY A 11 -6.26 -9.55 1.57
C GLY A 11 -7.03 -8.84 2.68
N LEU A 12 -7.74 -9.62 3.51
CA LEU A 12 -8.58 -9.08 4.60
C LEU A 12 -7.79 -8.14 5.52
N ASN A 13 -6.58 -8.53 5.92
CA ASN A 13 -5.75 -7.71 6.79
C ASN A 13 -5.45 -6.31 6.20
N LEU A 14 -5.20 -6.22 4.89
CA LEU A 14 -4.98 -4.94 4.22
C LEU A 14 -6.29 -4.15 4.08
N MET A 15 -7.41 -4.83 3.83
CA MET A 15 -8.73 -4.20 3.81
C MET A 15 -9.05 -3.56 5.17
N ASP A 16 -8.82 -4.29 6.26
CA ASP A 16 -9.02 -3.80 7.63
C ASP A 16 -8.13 -2.59 7.94
N ALA A 17 -6.85 -2.65 7.57
CA ALA A 17 -5.92 -1.53 7.74
C ALA A 17 -6.38 -0.27 6.99
N LEU A 18 -6.81 -0.42 5.74
CA LEU A 18 -7.28 0.68 4.90
C LEU A 18 -8.56 1.32 5.46
N GLU A 19 -9.46 0.52 6.00
CA GLU A 19 -10.66 1.00 6.68
C GLU A 19 -10.30 1.82 7.92
N GLU A 20 -9.40 1.31 8.77
CA GLU A 20 -8.96 2.01 9.99
C GLU A 20 -8.24 3.32 9.65
N ILE A 21 -7.33 3.30 8.67
CA ILE A 21 -6.64 4.51 8.20
C ILE A 21 -7.66 5.53 7.68
N GLY A 22 -8.65 5.09 6.90
CA GLY A 22 -9.73 5.96 6.43
C GLY A 22 -10.54 6.58 7.58
N ASN A 23 -10.86 5.79 8.60
CA ASN A 23 -11.61 6.24 9.78
C ASN A 23 -10.81 7.18 10.69
N SER A 24 -9.48 7.08 10.69
CA SER A 24 -8.60 7.97 11.48
C SER A 24 -8.61 9.44 11.01
N GLY A 25 -9.19 9.72 9.84
CA GLY A 25 -9.17 11.04 9.21
C GLY A 25 -7.87 11.34 8.47
N TYR A 26 -7.03 10.33 8.21
CA TYR A 26 -5.80 10.48 7.45
C TYR A 26 -6.05 11.11 6.08
N GLN A 27 -5.25 12.12 5.73
CA GLN A 27 -5.29 12.79 4.44
C GLN A 27 -3.89 12.74 3.81
N GLY A 28 -3.75 12.00 2.72
CA GLY A 28 -2.47 11.87 2.02
C GLY A 28 -2.46 10.72 1.03
N TYR A 29 -1.32 10.57 0.35
CA TYR A 29 -1.05 9.41 -0.50
C TYR A 29 -0.35 8.34 0.32
N ILE A 30 -0.84 7.10 0.18
CA ILE A 30 -0.24 5.93 0.83
C ILE A 30 0.31 5.04 -0.26
N TRP A 31 1.58 4.70 -0.13
CA TRP A 31 2.18 3.67 -0.95
C TRP A 31 1.98 2.31 -0.28
N ILE A 32 1.45 1.34 -1.03
CA ILE A 32 1.23 -0.04 -0.58
C ILE A 32 1.74 -0.94 -1.69
N ASP A 33 2.75 -1.75 -1.41
CA ASP A 33 3.41 -2.62 -2.40
C ASP A 33 2.42 -3.51 -3.19
N ALA A 34 1.41 -4.07 -2.51
CA ALA A 34 0.38 -4.92 -3.10
C ALA A 34 -0.54 -4.18 -4.09
N ILE A 35 -0.54 -2.83 -4.09
CA ILE A 35 -1.39 -1.99 -4.94
C ILE A 35 -0.54 -1.20 -5.94
N CYS A 36 0.55 -0.58 -5.47
CA CYS A 36 1.38 0.33 -6.24
C CYS A 36 2.39 -0.39 -7.14
N ILE A 37 2.72 -1.66 -6.86
CA ILE A 37 3.58 -2.47 -7.72
C ILE A 37 2.71 -3.38 -8.57
N ASN A 38 2.90 -3.34 -9.89
CA ASN A 38 2.27 -4.31 -10.77
C ASN A 38 2.84 -5.70 -10.53
N GLN A 39 2.11 -6.52 -9.77
CA GLN A 39 2.55 -7.86 -9.40
C GLN A 39 2.64 -8.84 -10.58
N GLN A 40 2.05 -8.49 -11.74
CA GLN A 40 2.05 -9.32 -12.96
C GLN A 40 3.19 -8.96 -13.91
N ASP A 41 3.82 -7.80 -13.74
CA ASP A 41 4.98 -7.37 -14.52
C ASP A 41 6.25 -7.63 -13.71
N MET A 42 7.02 -8.63 -14.13
CA MET A 42 8.24 -9.05 -13.44
C MET A 42 9.33 -7.99 -13.49
N ASP A 43 9.43 -7.23 -14.58
CA ASP A 43 10.48 -6.24 -14.78
C ASP A 43 10.18 -4.98 -13.96
N GLU A 44 8.92 -4.53 -13.96
CA GLU A 44 8.47 -3.46 -13.07
C GLU A 44 8.63 -3.88 -11.61
N ARG A 45 8.16 -5.06 -11.23
CA ARG A 45 8.25 -5.55 -9.85
C ARG A 45 9.69 -5.59 -9.36
N HIS A 46 10.63 -6.08 -10.17
CA HIS A 46 12.04 -6.08 -9.81
C HIS A 46 12.57 -4.66 -9.59
N SER A 47 12.22 -3.74 -10.49
CA SER A 47 12.61 -2.33 -10.39
C SER A 47 12.04 -1.67 -9.14
N GLN A 48 10.78 -1.93 -8.80
CA GLN A 48 10.12 -1.40 -7.60
C GLN A 48 10.70 -1.97 -6.30
N VAL A 49 11.03 -3.27 -6.27
CA VAL A 49 11.64 -3.90 -5.08
C VAL A 49 12.99 -3.28 -4.76
N ILE A 50 13.79 -2.93 -5.78
CA ILE A 50 15.05 -2.20 -5.58
C ILE A 50 14.82 -0.83 -4.93
N LEU A 51 13.72 -0.16 -5.28
CA LEU A 51 13.37 1.17 -4.75
C LEU A 51 12.74 1.15 -3.36
N MET A 52 12.32 0.00 -2.83
CA MET A 52 11.62 -0.07 -1.54
C MET A 52 12.41 0.59 -0.41
N GLY A 53 13.73 0.39 -0.37
CA GLY A 53 14.59 1.02 0.64
C GLY A 53 14.48 2.55 0.62
N ASP A 54 14.52 3.14 -0.57
CA ASP A 54 14.38 4.58 -0.77
C ASP A 54 12.95 5.05 -0.47
N ILE A 55 11.93 4.30 -0.88
CA ILE A 55 10.52 4.62 -0.59
C ILE A 55 10.30 4.71 0.92
N TYR A 56 10.80 3.75 1.70
CA TYR A 56 10.71 3.82 3.16
C TYR A 56 11.58 4.94 3.75
N ALA A 57 12.79 5.16 3.22
CA ALA A 57 13.70 6.19 3.73
C ALA A 57 13.20 7.62 3.49
N PHE A 58 12.49 7.85 2.38
CA PHE A 58 11.95 9.15 1.98
C PHE A 58 10.46 9.33 2.27
N ALA A 59 9.79 8.32 2.83
CA ALA A 59 8.41 8.47 3.29
C ALA A 59 8.33 9.52 4.41
N SER A 60 7.33 10.38 4.35
CA SER A 60 7.05 11.34 5.43
C SER A 60 6.64 10.64 6.73
N GLU A 61 6.00 9.48 6.60
CA GLU A 61 5.52 8.65 7.69
C GLU A 61 5.44 7.19 7.22
N VAL A 62 5.68 6.25 8.14
CA VAL A 62 5.49 4.82 7.90
C VAL A 62 4.44 4.31 8.89
N ILE A 63 3.31 3.84 8.37
CA ILE A 63 2.21 3.29 9.16
C ILE A 63 2.44 1.78 9.33
N VAL A 64 2.44 1.30 10.57
CA VAL A 64 2.55 -0.13 10.89
C VAL A 64 1.19 -0.64 11.38
N TRP A 65 0.69 -1.69 10.74
CA TRP A 65 -0.57 -2.34 11.07
C TRP A 65 -0.32 -3.77 11.56
N LEU A 66 -0.83 -4.09 12.75
CA LEU A 66 -0.63 -5.39 13.41
C LEU A 66 -1.89 -6.27 13.41
N GLY A 67 -2.99 -5.80 12.85
CA GLY A 67 -4.30 -6.48 12.87
C GLY A 67 -5.28 -5.84 13.86
N LYS A 68 -6.54 -6.28 13.77
CA LYS A 68 -7.56 -6.05 14.81
C LYS A 68 -7.34 -7.09 15.92
N ASP A 69 -7.59 -6.71 17.17
CA ASP A 69 -7.54 -7.62 18.33
C ASP A 69 -8.50 -8.81 18.19
#